data_AF-A0AAJ0EXU9-F1
#
_entry.id   AF-A0AAJ0EXU9-F1
#
_cell.length_a   1.000
_cell.length_b   1.000
_cell.length_c   1.000
_cell.angle_alpha   90.00
_cell.angle_beta   90.00
_cell.angle_gamma   90.00
#
_symmetry.space_group_name_H-M   'P 1'
#
loop_
_entity.id
_entity.type
_entity.pdbx_description
1 polymer ?
#
loop_
_entity_poly.entity_id
_entity_poly.type
_entity_poly.pdbx_seq_one_letter_code
_entity_poly.pdbx_strand_id
1 'polypeptide(L)'
;MYAQQVLVTFLMATSATLTSARSIERRQLLGNLGSLSCNVARLQILGALGNTEDAVSQITDTTVQDAANAGLQQARGGISQIAKSIVSGDAPPAASRDEVAAGLAAAGTALSGGDASDQAVADAQAGLDKSVKAGQDVVANC
;
A
#
# COMPACT_ATOMS: atom_id res chain seq x y z
N MET A 1 0.88 -6.98 65.55
CA MET A 1 2.17 -7.61 65.92
C MET A 1 2.29 -8.94 65.18
N TYR A 2 3.53 -9.37 64.89
CA TYR A 2 3.99 -10.45 63.98
C TYR A 2 4.02 -10.01 62.50
N ALA A 3 5.09 -9.44 61.93
CA ALA A 3 6.51 -9.81 61.90
C ALA A 3 6.77 -11.21 61.33
N GLN A 4 7.15 -11.27 60.05
CA GLN A 4 8.37 -11.96 59.61
C GLN A 4 8.66 -11.68 58.13
N GLN A 5 9.77 -10.97 57.93
CA GLN A 5 10.49 -10.86 56.66
C GLN A 5 11.18 -12.19 56.36
N VAL A 6 11.13 -12.66 55.13
CA VAL A 6 12.21 -13.49 54.56
C VAL A 6 12.47 -13.05 53.13
N LEU A 7 13.62 -12.40 52.96
CA LEU A 7 14.34 -12.22 51.72
C LEU A 7 14.63 -13.58 51.06
N VAL A 8 14.27 -13.74 49.78
CA VAL A 8 14.94 -14.71 48.91
C VAL A 8 15.41 -13.98 47.66
N THR A 9 16.70 -13.66 47.67
CA THR A 9 17.47 -13.15 46.56
C THR A 9 17.93 -14.31 45.67
N PHE A 10 18.15 -14.02 44.38
CA PHE A 10 18.87 -14.80 43.35
C PHE A 10 18.16 -15.98 42.68
N LEU A 11 17.83 -15.83 41.39
CA LEU A 11 18.67 -16.37 40.31
C LEU A 11 18.28 -15.74 38.95
N MET A 12 19.25 -15.11 38.27
CA MET A 12 19.11 -14.79 36.85
C MET A 12 19.17 -16.08 36.03
N ALA A 13 18.11 -16.38 35.29
CA ALA A 13 18.17 -17.34 34.19
C ALA A 13 18.01 -16.55 32.88
N THR A 14 19.16 -16.14 32.33
CA THR A 14 19.30 -15.69 30.95
C THR A 14 19.03 -16.86 30.00
N SER A 15 17.77 -17.12 29.71
CA SER A 15 17.39 -17.98 28.59
C SER A 15 17.72 -17.25 27.29
N ALA A 16 18.88 -17.61 26.72
CA ALA A 16 19.35 -17.17 25.42
C ALA A 16 18.28 -17.41 24.35
N THR A 17 18.02 -16.35 23.61
CA THR A 17 17.13 -16.25 22.45
C THR A 17 17.47 -17.28 21.38
N LEU A 18 16.65 -18.31 21.22
CA LEU A 18 16.55 -19.08 19.98
C LEU A 18 15.44 -18.48 19.09
N THR A 19 15.57 -17.20 18.73
CA THR A 19 14.74 -16.60 17.68
C THR A 19 15.37 -16.94 16.33
N SER A 20 14.79 -17.95 15.69
CA SER A 20 14.81 -18.27 14.26
C SER A 20 15.73 -17.44 13.35
N ALA A 21 16.92 -17.96 13.04
CA ALA A 21 17.72 -17.54 11.89
C ALA A 21 17.14 -17.99 10.53
N ARG A 22 15.81 -18.14 10.41
CA ARG A 22 15.11 -18.52 9.16
C ARG A 22 14.67 -17.32 8.32
N SER A 23 14.96 -16.11 8.75
CA SER A 23 14.47 -14.87 8.12
C SER A 23 15.40 -14.31 7.05
N ILE A 24 16.70 -14.63 7.05
CA ILE A 24 17.66 -14.03 6.11
C ILE A 24 17.62 -14.73 4.74
N GLU A 25 17.64 -16.06 4.70
CA GLU A 25 17.68 -16.80 3.44
C GLU A 25 16.39 -16.65 2.62
N ARG A 26 15.23 -16.60 3.30
CA ARG A 26 13.94 -16.31 2.68
C ARG A 26 13.87 -14.86 2.20
N ARG A 27 14.42 -13.89 2.95
CA ARG A 27 14.48 -12.48 2.54
C ARG A 27 15.47 -12.26 1.38
N GLN A 28 16.47 -13.11 1.19
CA GLN A 28 17.42 -12.95 0.08
C GLN A 28 16.87 -13.57 -1.22
N LEU A 29 16.21 -14.73 -1.13
CA LEU A 29 15.55 -15.37 -2.28
C LEU A 29 14.23 -14.69 -2.68
N LEU A 30 13.37 -14.36 -1.71
CA LEU A 30 12.17 -13.53 -1.94
C LEU A 30 12.51 -12.05 -2.03
N GLY A 31 13.67 -11.59 -1.58
CA GLY A 31 14.05 -10.17 -1.73
C GLY A 31 14.29 -9.83 -3.19
N ASN A 32 14.95 -10.72 -3.94
CA ASN A 32 15.19 -10.49 -5.36
C ASN A 32 13.92 -10.70 -6.20
N LEU A 33 13.16 -11.77 -5.94
CA LEU A 33 11.88 -12.03 -6.64
C LEU A 33 10.75 -11.09 -6.19
N GLY A 34 10.68 -10.79 -4.90
CA GLY A 34 9.73 -9.85 -4.29
C GLY A 34 10.02 -8.41 -4.66
N SER A 35 11.29 -7.98 -4.73
CA SER A 35 11.60 -6.66 -5.29
C SER A 35 11.30 -6.58 -6.78
N LEU A 36 11.56 -7.63 -7.58
CA LEU A 36 11.22 -7.62 -9.00
C LEU A 36 9.71 -7.57 -9.22
N SER A 37 8.94 -8.45 -8.56
CA SER A 37 7.48 -8.48 -8.64
C SER A 37 6.85 -7.20 -8.08
N CYS A 38 7.35 -6.67 -6.97
CA CYS A 38 6.94 -5.37 -6.45
C CYS A 38 7.23 -4.24 -7.45
N ASN A 39 8.40 -4.21 -8.10
CA ASN A 39 8.69 -3.19 -9.11
C ASN A 39 7.78 -3.31 -10.34
N VAL A 40 7.48 -4.53 -10.79
CA VAL A 40 6.51 -4.76 -11.87
C VAL A 40 5.12 -4.27 -11.46
N ALA A 41 4.64 -4.66 -10.29
CA ALA A 41 3.34 -4.23 -9.76
C ALA A 41 3.26 -2.69 -9.68
N ARG A 42 4.33 -2.04 -9.19
CA ARG A 42 4.43 -0.57 -9.11
C ARG A 42 4.36 0.12 -10.47
N LEU A 43 5.04 -0.42 -11.49
CA LEU A 43 4.96 0.13 -12.85
C LEU A 43 3.57 -0.08 -13.46
N GLN A 44 2.97 -1.25 -13.26
CA GLN A 44 1.63 -1.56 -13.75
C GLN A 44 0.58 -0.63 -13.14
N ILE A 45 0.60 -0.41 -11.82
CA ILE A 45 -0.33 0.52 -11.19
C ILE A 45 -0.08 1.96 -11.65
N LEU A 46 1.17 2.41 -11.83
CA LEU A 46 1.43 3.78 -12.31
C LEU A 46 0.88 4.01 -13.72
N GLY A 47 0.98 3.00 -14.59
CA GLY A 47 0.36 3.03 -15.91
C GLY A 47 -1.17 3.03 -15.84
N ALA A 48 -1.76 2.18 -15.00
CA ALA A 48 -3.21 2.11 -14.82
C ALA A 48 -3.79 3.41 -14.22
N LEU A 49 -3.10 3.99 -13.24
CA LEU A 49 -3.45 5.27 -12.63
C LEU A 49 -3.39 6.40 -13.65
N GLY A 50 -2.37 6.42 -14.53
CA GLY A 50 -2.30 7.38 -15.63
C GLY A 50 -3.52 7.31 -16.55
N ASN A 51 -3.88 6.11 -17.02
CA ASN A 51 -5.07 5.93 -17.85
C ASN A 51 -6.38 6.32 -17.12
N THR A 52 -6.45 6.09 -15.81
CA THR A 52 -7.61 6.48 -14.99
C THR A 52 -7.69 7.99 -14.87
N GLU A 53 -6.56 8.66 -14.63
CA GLU A 53 -6.44 10.11 -14.51
C GLU A 53 -6.81 10.83 -15.81
N ASP A 54 -6.41 10.28 -16.97
CA ASP A 54 -6.80 10.81 -18.28
C ASP A 54 -8.33 10.81 -18.47
N ALA A 55 -9.02 9.76 -18.01
CA ALA A 55 -10.48 9.70 -18.04
C ALA A 55 -11.12 10.63 -16.99
N VAL A 56 -10.57 10.70 -15.77
CA VAL A 56 -11.02 11.63 -14.72
C VAL A 56 -10.93 13.08 -15.18
N SER A 57 -9.88 13.44 -15.93
CA SER A 57 -9.70 14.80 -16.47
C SER A 57 -10.80 15.25 -17.44
N GLN A 58 -11.56 14.31 -17.99
CA GLN A 58 -12.66 14.57 -18.93
C GLN A 58 -14.02 14.66 -18.24
N ILE A 59 -14.11 14.34 -16.94
CA ILE A 59 -15.36 14.45 -16.15
C ILE A 59 -15.76 15.93 -16.05
N THR A 60 -17.03 16.23 -16.34
CA THR A 60 -17.50 17.62 -16.35
C THR A 60 -17.83 18.14 -14.95
N ASP A 61 -18.27 17.25 -14.05
CA ASP A 61 -18.47 17.60 -12.64
C ASP A 61 -17.11 17.77 -11.94
N THR A 62 -16.75 19.02 -11.68
CA THR A 62 -15.47 19.37 -11.07
C THR A 62 -15.33 18.84 -9.63
N THR A 63 -16.44 18.65 -8.90
CA THR A 63 -16.40 18.11 -7.54
C THR A 63 -16.01 16.64 -7.57
N VAL A 64 -16.60 15.88 -8.49
CA VAL A 64 -16.28 14.45 -8.71
C VAL A 64 -14.85 14.31 -9.22
N GLN A 65 -14.47 15.14 -10.20
CA GLN A 65 -13.12 15.17 -10.77
C GLN A 65 -12.06 15.43 -9.69
N ASP A 66 -12.21 16.49 -8.89
CA ASP A 66 -11.23 16.87 -7.86
C ASP A 66 -11.12 15.79 -6.77
N ALA A 67 -12.26 15.23 -6.33
CA ALA A 67 -12.28 14.17 -5.33
C ALA A 67 -11.63 12.88 -5.85
N ALA A 68 -11.89 12.49 -7.10
CA ALA A 68 -11.25 11.35 -7.73
C ALA A 68 -9.74 11.58 -7.86
N ASN A 69 -9.32 12.75 -8.34
CA ASN A 69 -7.90 13.11 -8.46
C ASN A 69 -7.19 13.13 -7.10
N ALA A 70 -7.83 13.55 -6.03
CA ALA A 70 -7.27 13.49 -4.68
C ALA A 70 -6.98 12.03 -4.26
N GLY A 71 -7.92 11.12 -4.51
CA GLY A 71 -7.73 9.68 -4.25
C GLY A 71 -6.60 9.07 -5.10
N LEU A 72 -6.53 9.39 -6.39
CA LEU A 72 -5.45 8.94 -7.27
C LEU A 72 -4.08 9.46 -6.82
N GLN A 73 -4.00 10.73 -6.40
CA GLN A 73 -2.77 11.31 -5.86
C GLN A 73 -2.34 10.65 -4.55
N GLN A 74 -3.29 10.33 -3.66
CA GLN A 74 -2.99 9.56 -2.45
C GLN A 74 -2.40 8.19 -2.79
N ALA A 75 -2.96 7.47 -3.76
CA ALA A 75 -2.42 6.19 -4.19
C ALA A 75 -1.00 6.33 -4.79
N ARG A 76 -0.75 7.35 -5.61
CA ARG A 76 0.60 7.69 -6.12
C ARG A 76 1.58 7.99 -4.97
N GLY A 77 1.11 8.66 -3.92
CA GLY A 77 1.87 8.92 -2.70
C GLY A 77 2.39 7.64 -2.06
N GLY A 78 1.50 6.67 -1.82
CA GLY A 78 1.87 5.35 -1.29
C GLY A 78 2.89 4.62 -2.18
N ILE A 79 2.68 4.60 -3.50
CA ILE A 79 3.62 3.99 -4.47
C ILE A 79 5.01 4.66 -4.43
N SER A 80 5.05 5.98 -4.22
CA SER A 80 6.28 6.76 -4.10
C SER A 80 7.03 6.42 -2.82
N GLN A 81 6.33 6.28 -1.69
CA GLN A 81 6.93 5.84 -0.44
C GLN A 81 7.52 4.42 -0.55
N ILE A 82 6.79 3.50 -1.19
CA ILE A 82 7.31 2.14 -1.51
C ILE A 82 8.59 2.24 -2.34
N ALA A 83 8.64 3.12 -3.34
CA ALA A 83 9.85 3.37 -4.14
C ALA A 83 11.05 3.72 -3.27
N LYS A 84 10.84 4.72 -2.41
CA LYS A 84 11.90 5.30 -1.59
C LYS A 84 12.49 4.25 -0.66
N SER A 85 11.66 3.44 -0.02
CA SER A 85 12.11 2.35 0.84
C SER A 85 12.92 1.30 0.08
N ILE A 86 12.50 0.91 -1.11
CA ILE A 86 13.27 -0.05 -1.93
C ILE A 86 14.63 0.52 -2.30
N VAL A 87 14.67 1.79 -2.71
CA VAL A 87 15.93 2.48 -3.08
C VAL A 87 16.85 2.65 -1.87
N SER A 88 16.32 2.85 -0.66
CA SER A 88 17.11 2.89 0.58
C SER A 88 17.53 1.51 1.09
N GLY A 89 17.06 0.41 0.48
CA GLY A 89 17.31 -0.96 0.90
C GLY A 89 16.41 -1.45 2.03
N ASP A 90 15.41 -0.65 2.40
CA ASP A 90 14.39 -1.01 3.39
C ASP A 90 13.26 -1.83 2.77
N ALA A 91 12.55 -2.57 3.62
CA ALA A 91 11.31 -3.20 3.20
C ALA A 91 10.23 -2.13 2.93
N PRO A 92 9.38 -2.29 1.89
CA PRO A 92 8.21 -1.44 1.71
C PRO A 92 7.37 -1.33 3.00
N PRO A 93 6.98 -0.12 3.42
CA PRO A 93 6.16 0.04 4.61
C PRO A 93 4.74 -0.48 4.39
N ALA A 94 4.14 -1.09 5.41
CA ALA A 94 2.73 -1.50 5.36
C ALA A 94 1.80 -0.29 5.15
N ALA A 95 2.03 0.80 5.87
CA ALA A 95 1.27 2.04 5.74
C ALA A 95 1.25 2.60 4.31
N SER A 96 2.33 2.44 3.55
CA SER A 96 2.36 2.89 2.16
C SER A 96 1.48 2.03 1.25
N ARG A 97 1.30 0.74 1.53
CA ARG A 97 0.36 -0.14 0.81
C ARG A 97 -1.08 0.18 1.20
N ASP A 98 -1.30 0.48 2.48
CA ASP A 98 -2.60 0.92 2.98
C ASP A 98 -3.01 2.26 2.33
N GLU A 99 -2.06 3.19 2.14
CA GLU A 99 -2.29 4.43 1.38
C GLU A 99 -2.68 4.18 -0.07
N VAL A 100 -2.08 3.20 -0.74
CA VAL A 100 -2.48 2.79 -2.10
C VAL A 100 -3.93 2.31 -2.11
N ALA A 101 -4.27 1.38 -1.22
CA ALA A 101 -5.62 0.83 -1.12
C ALA A 101 -6.65 1.92 -0.76
N ALA A 102 -6.33 2.78 0.20
CA ALA A 102 -7.19 3.88 0.63
C ALA A 102 -7.41 4.92 -0.47
N GLY A 103 -6.36 5.30 -1.21
CA GLY A 103 -6.48 6.25 -2.31
C GLY A 103 -7.35 5.73 -3.46
N LEU A 104 -7.17 4.45 -3.83
CA LEU A 104 -8.01 3.78 -4.84
C LEU A 104 -9.48 3.69 -4.40
N ALA A 105 -9.73 3.35 -3.13
CA ALA A 105 -11.08 3.31 -2.58
C ALA A 105 -11.73 4.71 -2.53
N ALA A 106 -10.96 5.74 -2.19
CA ALA A 106 -11.43 7.13 -2.19
C ALA A 106 -11.80 7.59 -3.60
N ALA A 107 -10.96 7.29 -4.60
CA ALA A 107 -11.27 7.57 -6.00
C ALA A 107 -12.55 6.85 -6.46
N GLY A 108 -12.72 5.58 -6.10
CA GLY A 108 -13.94 4.82 -6.43
C GLY A 108 -15.20 5.38 -5.79
N THR A 109 -15.09 5.82 -4.53
CA THR A 109 -16.19 6.49 -3.82
C THR A 109 -16.57 7.80 -4.52
N ALA A 110 -15.59 8.61 -4.92
CA ALA A 110 -15.83 9.85 -5.65
C ALA A 110 -16.52 9.58 -7.00
N LEU A 111 -15.99 8.65 -7.80
CA LEU A 111 -16.57 8.29 -9.10
C LEU A 111 -17.98 7.68 -9.00
N SER A 112 -18.30 7.01 -7.88
CA SER A 112 -19.65 6.48 -7.63
C SER A 112 -20.68 7.59 -7.37
N GLY A 113 -20.22 8.80 -7.00
CA GLY A 113 -21.07 9.99 -6.85
C GLY A 113 -21.27 10.76 -8.16
N GLY A 114 -20.60 10.38 -9.25
CA GLY A 114 -20.72 11.04 -10.56
C GLY A 114 -22.00 10.68 -11.32
N ASP A 115 -22.31 11.49 -12.34
CA ASP A 115 -23.43 11.22 -13.23
C ASP A 115 -23.16 9.97 -14.09
N ALA A 116 -24.03 8.97 -13.98
CA ALA A 116 -23.92 7.72 -14.74
C ALA A 116 -24.15 7.90 -16.25
N SER A 117 -24.67 9.06 -16.69
CA SER A 117 -24.82 9.42 -18.10
C SER A 117 -23.57 10.09 -18.67
N ASP A 118 -22.62 10.50 -17.81
CA ASP A 118 -21.32 11.04 -18.24
C ASP A 118 -20.40 9.87 -18.62
N GLN A 119 -20.08 9.78 -19.92
CA GLN A 119 -19.19 8.73 -20.43
C GLN A 119 -17.80 8.80 -19.78
N ALA A 120 -17.32 9.98 -19.40
CA ALA A 120 -16.02 10.12 -18.72
C ALA A 120 -16.03 9.49 -17.34
N VAL A 121 -17.16 9.53 -16.62
CA VAL A 121 -17.33 8.83 -15.33
C VAL A 121 -17.27 7.32 -15.55
N ALA A 122 -17.97 6.79 -16.57
CA ALA A 122 -17.93 5.37 -16.90
C ALA A 122 -16.52 4.90 -17.30
N ASP A 123 -15.82 5.67 -18.12
CA ASP A 123 -14.45 5.37 -18.56
C ASP A 123 -13.46 5.44 -17.39
N ALA A 124 -13.64 6.41 -16.49
CA ALA A 124 -12.84 6.54 -15.27
C ALA A 124 -13.07 5.36 -14.32
N GLN A 125 -14.31 4.87 -14.17
CA GLN A 125 -14.59 3.67 -13.38
C GLN A 125 -13.90 2.43 -13.98
N ALA A 126 -13.99 2.24 -15.29
CA ALA A 126 -13.32 1.13 -15.97
C ALA A 126 -11.78 1.22 -15.89
N GLY A 127 -11.23 2.44 -15.93
CA GLY A 127 -9.82 2.71 -15.66
C GLY A 127 -9.44 2.35 -14.22
N LEU A 128 -10.25 2.80 -13.26
CA LEU A 128 -10.03 2.57 -11.84
C LEU A 128 -10.08 1.07 -11.50
N ASP A 129 -10.95 0.27 -12.10
CA ASP A 129 -10.97 -1.18 -11.89
C ASP A 129 -9.63 -1.85 -12.24
N LYS A 130 -8.99 -1.39 -13.33
CA LYS A 130 -7.64 -1.85 -13.69
C LYS A 130 -6.61 -1.39 -12.66
N SER A 131 -6.73 -0.16 -12.18
CA SER A 131 -5.87 0.39 -11.12
C SER A 131 -6.05 -0.34 -9.79
N VAL A 132 -7.26 -0.75 -9.43
CA VAL A 132 -7.57 -1.54 -8.23
C VAL A 132 -6.92 -2.91 -8.34
N LYS A 133 -7.05 -3.57 -9.49
CA LYS A 133 -6.40 -4.87 -9.72
C LYS A 133 -4.87 -4.77 -9.60
N ALA A 134 -4.25 -3.79 -10.25
CA ALA A 134 -2.82 -3.55 -10.10
C ALA A 134 -2.41 -3.13 -8.67
N GLY A 135 -3.29 -2.43 -7.95
CA GLY A 135 -3.09 -2.06 -6.55
C GLY A 135 -3.12 -3.26 -5.61
N GLN A 136 -3.95 -4.26 -5.89
CA GLN A 136 -3.91 -5.54 -5.16
C GLN A 136 -2.57 -6.25 -5.36
N ASP A 137 -1.99 -6.18 -6.57
CA ASP A 137 -0.64 -6.72 -6.82
C ASP A 137 0.43 -5.95 -6.02
N VAL A 138 0.29 -4.63 -5.83
CA VAL A 138 1.17 -3.86 -4.94
C VAL A 138 1.00 -4.29 -3.49
N VAL A 139 -0.22 -4.48 -3.00
CA VAL A 139 -0.48 -4.92 -1.61
C VAL A 139 0.07 -6.33 -1.35
N ALA A 140 0.03 -7.21 -2.36
CA ALA A 140 0.45 -8.59 -2.23
C ALA A 140 1.95 -8.81 -2.41
N ASN A 141 2.60 -8.05 -3.30
CA ASN A 141 3.98 -8.28 -3.70
C ASN A 141 4.97 -7.26 -3.12
N CYS A 142 4.48 -6.11 -2.67
CA CYS A 142 5.20 -5.19 -1.81
C CYS A 142 4.73 -5.40 -0.37
#